data_AF-A0A2V6BGL5-F1
#
_entry.id   AF-A0A2V6BGL5-F1
#
_cell.length_a   1.000
_cell.length_b   1.000
_cell.length_c   1.000
_cell.angle_alpha   90.00
_cell.angle_beta   90.00
_cell.angle_gamma   90.00
#
_symmetry.space_group_name_H-M   'P 1'
#
loop_
_entity.id
_entity.type
_entity.pdbx_description
1 polymer ?
#
loop_
_entity_poly.entity_id
_entity_poly.type
_entity_poly.pdbx_seq_one_letter_code
_entity_poly.pdbx_strand_id
1 'polypeptide(L)'
;MSTIGKKSWNLSLWIGFLFALAGFLSYTFFAQFPITRDFPWANLLLFAVGGVLLVLGLFRAFGKPRVYRGKIFGPVLATLGIVMLGLFSYIFFYALRQLPPSAGSPRIGQKAPEFILSDQDGKDVSIQALVSRSKAVALIFYRGFW
;
A
#
# COMPACT_ATOMS: atom_id res chain seq x y z
N MET A 1 25.02 -50.85 3.82
CA MET A 1 25.29 -49.39 3.81
C MET A 1 23.96 -48.66 3.71
N SER A 2 23.42 -48.15 4.82
CA SER A 2 22.13 -47.46 4.86
C SER A 2 22.30 -46.04 4.29
N THR A 3 21.64 -45.76 3.16
CA THR A 3 21.59 -44.41 2.59
C THR A 3 20.78 -43.52 3.52
N ILE A 4 21.48 -42.71 4.33
CA ILE A 4 20.89 -41.66 5.16
C ILE A 4 20.17 -40.69 4.21
N GLY A 5 18.84 -40.78 4.16
CA GLY A 5 18.00 -39.91 3.35
C GLY A 5 18.27 -38.45 3.69
N LYS A 6 18.88 -37.71 2.75
CA LYS A 6 19.20 -36.29 2.91
C LYS A 6 17.89 -35.52 3.07
N LYS A 7 17.58 -35.17 4.32
CA LYS A 7 16.35 -34.49 4.72
C LYS A 7 16.37 -33.07 4.14
N SER A 8 15.64 -32.82 3.06
CA SER A 8 15.68 -31.54 2.37
C SER A 8 14.82 -30.49 3.07
N TRP A 9 15.43 -29.33 3.33
CA TRP A 9 14.71 -28.16 3.83
C TRP A 9 13.72 -27.68 2.75
N ASN A 10 12.52 -27.26 3.15
CA ASN A 10 11.53 -26.68 2.24
C ASN A 10 11.97 -25.25 1.84
N LEU A 11 12.95 -25.13 0.94
CA LEU A 11 13.43 -23.85 0.41
C LEU A 11 12.27 -23.00 -0.12
N SER A 12 11.26 -23.62 -0.75
CA SER A 12 10.09 -22.92 -1.28
C SER A 12 9.29 -22.16 -0.21
N LEU A 13 9.19 -22.66 1.03
CA LEU A 13 8.49 -21.96 2.12
C LEU A 13 9.28 -20.72 2.57
N TRP A 14 10.60 -20.86 2.68
CA TRP A 14 11.48 -19.75 3.05
C TRP A 14 11.53 -18.68 1.98
N ILE A 15 11.68 -19.07 0.71
CA ILE A 15 11.65 -18.14 -0.42
C ILE A 15 10.28 -17.46 -0.48
N GLY A 16 9.17 -18.20 -0.38
CA GLY A 16 7.83 -17.62 -0.38
C GLY A 16 7.61 -16.59 0.74
N PHE A 17 8.09 -16.89 1.94
CA PHE A 17 8.05 -15.95 3.06
C PHE A 17 8.93 -14.72 2.83
N LEU A 18 10.14 -14.88 2.30
CA LEU A 18 11.02 -13.75 1.96
C LEU A 18 10.37 -12.83 0.92
N PHE A 19 9.67 -13.37 -0.06
CA PHE A 19 8.89 -12.59 -1.02
C PHE A 19 7.74 -11.81 -0.36
N ALA A 20 7.03 -12.42 0.60
CA ALA A 20 5.99 -11.73 1.36
C ALA A 20 6.57 -10.60 2.24
N LEU A 21 7.70 -10.85 2.91
CA LEU A 21 8.42 -9.84 3.71
C LEU A 21 8.93 -8.70 2.82
N ALA A 22 9.50 -9.01 1.67
CA ALA A 22 9.92 -8.02 0.68
C ALA A 22 8.73 -7.21 0.17
N GLY A 23 7.61 -7.86 -0.16
CA GLY A 23 6.36 -7.19 -0.55
C GLY A 23 5.87 -6.20 0.51
N PHE A 24 6.01 -6.54 1.78
CA PHE A 24 5.63 -5.66 2.89
C PHE A 24 6.58 -4.46 3.07
N LEU A 25 7.90 -4.69 3.09
CA LEU A 25 8.90 -3.67 3.43
C LEU A 25 9.30 -2.78 2.23
N SER A 26 9.20 -3.28 1.00
CA SER A 26 9.67 -2.57 -0.19
C SER A 26 8.80 -1.37 -0.59
N TYR A 27 7.62 -1.19 0.02
CA TYR A 27 6.70 -0.12 -0.36
C TYR A 27 7.31 1.28 -0.19
N THR A 28 8.12 1.52 0.85
CA THR A 28 8.78 2.83 1.07
C THR A 28 9.71 3.22 -0.08
N PHE A 29 10.37 2.23 -0.69
CA PHE A 29 11.19 2.43 -1.88
C PHE A 29 10.32 2.65 -3.12
N PHE A 30 9.30 1.82 -3.34
CA PHE A 30 8.39 1.97 -4.48
C PHE A 30 7.55 3.25 -4.43
N ALA A 31 7.30 3.83 -3.25
CA ALA A 31 6.58 5.08 -3.09
C ALA A 31 7.30 6.29 -3.71
N GLN A 32 8.59 6.17 -4.04
CA GLN A 32 9.36 7.22 -4.74
C GLN A 32 8.97 7.36 -6.21
N PHE A 33 8.36 6.32 -6.81
CA PHE A 33 7.95 6.34 -8.20
C PHE A 33 6.43 6.60 -8.30
N PRO A 34 5.98 7.60 -9.09
CA PRO A 34 4.56 7.94 -9.22
C PRO A 34 3.68 6.74 -9.59
N ILE A 35 4.16 5.89 -10.51
CA ILE A 35 3.43 4.74 -11.04
C ILE A 35 3.10 3.66 -10.00
N THR A 36 3.91 3.54 -8.95
CA THR A 36 3.71 2.55 -7.87
C THR A 36 3.14 3.16 -6.59
N ARG A 37 3.22 4.49 -6.46
CA ARG A 37 2.69 5.23 -5.31
C ARG A 37 1.15 5.21 -5.28
N ASP A 38 0.51 5.42 -6.43
CA ASP A 38 -0.95 5.51 -6.50
C ASP A 38 -1.62 4.12 -6.43
N PHE A 39 -0.94 3.11 -6.96
CA PHE A 39 -1.34 1.72 -6.91
C PHE A 39 -0.11 0.78 -6.76
N PRO A 40 0.00 -0.01 -5.67
CA PRO A 40 1.22 -0.69 -5.27
C PRO A 40 1.30 -2.06 -5.95
N TRP A 41 1.10 -2.10 -7.27
CA TRP A 41 1.04 -3.35 -8.04
C TRP A 41 2.31 -4.20 -7.89
N ALA A 42 3.48 -3.56 -7.79
CA ALA A 42 4.76 -4.25 -7.59
C ALA A 42 4.77 -5.04 -6.27
N ASN A 43 4.32 -4.43 -5.18
CA ASN A 43 4.18 -5.09 -3.88
C ASN A 43 3.15 -6.23 -3.95
N LEU A 44 2.02 -6.02 -4.63
CA LEU A 44 1.00 -7.05 -4.82
C LEU A 44 1.54 -8.25 -5.61
N LEU A 45 2.37 -8.02 -6.65
CA LEU A 45 3.04 -9.10 -7.36
C LEU A 45 4.01 -9.88 -6.47
N LEU A 46 4.78 -9.20 -5.61
CA LEU A 46 5.65 -9.87 -4.63
C LEU A 46 4.85 -10.75 -3.67
N PHE A 47 3.72 -10.25 -3.16
CA PHE A 47 2.81 -11.05 -2.35
C PHE A 47 2.18 -12.21 -3.12
N ALA A 48 1.81 -12.02 -4.39
CA ALA A 48 1.25 -13.08 -5.22
C ALA A 48 2.27 -14.21 -5.45
N VAL A 49 3.50 -13.87 -5.82
CA VAL A 49 4.60 -14.83 -5.99
C VAL A 49 4.90 -15.53 -4.66
N GLY A 50 5.02 -14.77 -3.56
CA GLY A 50 5.23 -15.31 -2.23
C GLY A 50 4.12 -16.27 -1.79
N GLY A 51 2.87 -15.89 -2.02
CA GLY A 51 1.68 -16.68 -1.70
C GLY A 51 1.63 -17.98 -2.49
N VAL A 52 1.86 -17.95 -3.80
CA VAL A 52 1.93 -19.17 -4.64
C VAL A 52 3.01 -20.12 -4.13
N LEU A 53 4.20 -19.61 -3.80
CA LEU A 53 5.29 -20.42 -3.27
C LEU A 53 4.98 -21.02 -1.88
N LEU A 54 4.30 -20.26 -1.01
CA LEU A 54 3.85 -20.74 0.30
C LEU A 54 2.80 -21.85 0.17
N VAL A 55 1.83 -21.69 -0.74
CA VAL A 55 0.79 -22.70 -1.02
C VAL A 55 1.40 -23.98 -1.59
N LEU A 56 2.29 -23.87 -2.58
CA LEU A 56 3.02 -25.02 -3.14
C LEU A 56 3.91 -25.70 -2.09
N GLY A 57 4.56 -24.91 -1.23
CA GLY A 57 5.37 -25.40 -0.12
C GLY A 57 4.55 -26.16 0.93
N LEU A 58 3.34 -25.67 1.25
CA LEU A 58 2.36 -26.33 2.12
C LEU A 58 1.91 -27.66 1.53
N PHE A 59 1.46 -27.68 0.27
CA PHE A 59 1.03 -28.92 -0.40
C PHE A 59 2.15 -29.98 -0.41
N ARG A 60 3.40 -29.57 -0.66
CA ARG A 60 4.56 -30.49 -0.58
C ARG A 60 4.85 -30.97 0.84
N ALA A 61 4.73 -30.10 1.84
CA ALA A 61 4.96 -30.44 3.25
C ALA A 61 3.91 -31.43 3.81
N PHE A 62 2.65 -31.29 3.41
CA PHE A 62 1.57 -32.19 3.81
C PHE A 62 1.52 -33.48 2.97
N GLY A 63 1.85 -33.43 1.68
CA GLY A 63 1.80 -34.59 0.78
C GLY A 63 2.97 -35.59 0.90
N LYS A 64 4.15 -35.17 1.39
CA LYS A 64 5.31 -36.06 1.60
C LYS A 64 5.91 -35.94 3.02
N PRO A 65 5.17 -36.37 4.06
CA PRO A 65 5.54 -36.14 5.46
C PRO A 65 6.80 -36.88 5.93
N ARG A 66 7.24 -37.95 5.25
CA ARG A 66 8.50 -38.68 5.57
C ARG A 66 9.77 -37.96 5.07
N VAL A 67 9.66 -37.08 4.07
CA VAL A 67 10.81 -36.42 3.42
C VAL A 67 10.98 -34.98 3.90
N TYR A 68 9.88 -34.25 4.16
CA TYR A 68 9.91 -32.83 4.52
C TYR A 68 9.46 -32.57 5.97
N ARG A 69 10.33 -31.94 6.77
CA ARG A 69 9.98 -31.39 8.10
C ARG A 69 9.38 -29.99 7.93
N GLY A 70 8.07 -29.92 7.71
CA GLY A 70 7.37 -28.64 7.50
C GLY A 70 5.99 -28.52 8.13
N LYS A 71 5.50 -29.54 8.86
CA LYS A 71 4.12 -29.58 9.38
C LYS A 71 3.75 -28.41 10.31
N ILE A 72 4.70 -27.84 11.04
CA ILE A 72 4.45 -26.71 11.97
C ILE A 72 4.90 -25.39 11.34
N PHE A 73 6.12 -25.34 10.78
CA PHE A 73 6.65 -24.11 10.18
C PHE A 73 5.90 -23.66 8.93
N GLY A 74 5.39 -24.58 8.11
CA GLY A 74 4.63 -24.24 6.90
C GLY A 74 3.36 -23.44 7.18
N PRO A 75 2.46 -23.95 8.05
CA PRO A 75 1.29 -23.19 8.49
C PRO A 75 1.66 -21.86 9.13
N VAL A 76 2.66 -21.81 10.00
CA VAL A 76 3.09 -20.56 10.66
C VAL A 76 3.54 -19.51 9.65
N LEU A 77 4.44 -19.87 8.71
CA LEU A 77 4.95 -18.96 7.68
C LEU A 77 3.83 -18.50 6.73
N ALA A 78 2.90 -19.41 6.39
CA ALA A 78 1.77 -19.08 5.54
C ALA A 78 0.78 -18.13 6.23
N THR A 79 0.43 -18.40 7.49
CA THR A 79 -0.43 -17.51 8.28
C THR A 79 0.21 -16.13 8.43
N LEU A 80 1.52 -16.07 8.72
CA LEU A 80 2.23 -14.80 8.82
C LEU A 80 2.22 -14.04 7.48
N GLY A 81 2.43 -14.74 6.36
CA GLY A 81 2.32 -14.14 5.02
C GLY A 81 0.92 -13.58 4.73
N ILE A 82 -0.14 -14.28 5.12
CA ILE A 82 -1.53 -13.81 4.98
C ILE A 82 -1.77 -12.57 5.84
N VAL A 83 -1.30 -12.57 7.08
CA VAL A 83 -1.42 -11.41 7.98
C VAL A 83 -0.68 -10.20 7.39
N MET A 84 0.53 -10.39 6.85
CA MET A 84 1.29 -9.32 6.21
C MET A 84 0.57 -8.75 5.00
N LEU A 85 0.02 -9.60 4.12
CA LEU A 85 -0.79 -9.16 2.99
C LEU A 85 -2.04 -8.40 3.45
N GLY A 86 -2.78 -8.94 4.41
CA GLY A 86 -3.99 -8.31 4.95
C GLY A 86 -3.72 -6.95 5.58
N LEU A 87 -2.68 -6.84 6.43
CA LEU A 87 -2.25 -5.57 7.02
C LEU A 87 -1.81 -4.58 5.96
N PHE A 88 -1.02 -5.02 4.97
CA PHE A 88 -0.59 -4.16 3.87
C PHE A 88 -1.79 -3.61 3.10
N SER A 89 -2.74 -4.47 2.72
CA SER A 89 -3.96 -4.07 2.03
C SER A 89 -4.82 -3.12 2.86
N TYR A 90 -5.00 -3.40 4.15
CA TYR A 90 -5.76 -2.54 5.05
C TYR A 90 -5.13 -1.15 5.18
N ILE A 91 -3.83 -1.07 5.45
CA ILE A 91 -3.15 0.21 5.60
C ILE A 91 -3.22 1.01 4.30
N PHE A 92 -2.89 0.39 3.18
CA PHE A 92 -2.77 1.10 1.90
C PHE A 92 -4.12 1.49 1.28
N PHE A 93 -5.09 0.57 1.25
CA PHE A 93 -6.36 0.80 0.56
C PHE A 93 -7.42 1.44 1.46
N TYR A 94 -7.28 1.33 2.79
CA TYR A 94 -8.25 1.90 3.72
C TYR A 94 -7.63 3.01 4.57
N ALA A 95 -6.68 2.69 5.45
CA ALA A 95 -6.20 3.64 6.46
C ALA A 95 -5.59 4.91 5.86
N LEU A 96 -4.75 4.78 4.82
CA LEU A 96 -4.12 5.92 4.14
C LEU A 96 -5.08 6.72 3.23
N ARG A 97 -6.27 6.17 2.93
CA ARG A 97 -7.26 6.80 2.05
C ARG A 97 -8.38 7.50 2.81
N GLN A 98 -8.32 7.50 4.14
CA GLN A 98 -9.27 8.24 4.96
C GLN A 98 -8.99 9.74 4.82
N LEU A 99 -9.87 10.44 4.12
CA LEU A 99 -9.90 11.89 4.06
C LEU A 99 -11.13 12.38 4.84
N PRO A 100 -11.00 13.47 5.63
CA PRO A 100 -12.13 14.04 6.32
C PRO A 100 -13.22 14.44 5.30
N PRO A 101 -14.51 14.16 5.58
CA PRO A 101 -15.59 14.52 4.69
C PRO A 101 -15.62 16.03 4.42
N SER A 102 -15.75 16.43 3.15
CA SER A 102 -15.89 17.85 2.77
C SER A 102 -17.34 18.33 2.89
N ALA A 103 -17.93 18.19 4.08
CA ALA A 103 -19.35 18.49 4.32
C ALA A 103 -19.73 19.97 4.03
N GLY A 104 -18.76 20.88 4.11
CA GLY A 104 -18.93 22.32 3.85
C GLY A 104 -18.56 22.78 2.44
N SER A 105 -18.34 21.87 1.48
CA SER A 105 -17.98 22.26 0.11
C SER A 105 -19.09 23.08 -0.57
N PRO A 106 -18.79 24.27 -1.11
CA PRO A 106 -19.76 25.09 -1.83
C PRO A 106 -20.37 24.36 -3.03
N ARG A 107 -21.67 24.51 -3.23
CA ARG A 107 -22.40 23.95 -4.39
C ARG A 107 -22.56 25.00 -5.49
N ILE A 108 -22.80 24.54 -6.71
CA ILE A 108 -23.11 25.42 -7.85
C ILE A 108 -24.30 26.32 -7.49
N GLY A 109 -24.16 27.62 -7.75
CA GLY A 109 -25.17 28.64 -7.43
C GLY A 109 -25.12 29.18 -6.00
N GLN A 110 -24.30 28.61 -5.11
CA GLN A 110 -24.05 29.21 -3.79
C GLN A 110 -23.01 30.32 -3.88
N LYS A 111 -23.18 31.38 -3.07
CA LYS A 111 -22.15 32.42 -2.93
C LYS A 111 -20.88 31.78 -2.39
N ALA A 112 -19.75 32.03 -3.05
CA ALA A 112 -18.44 31.57 -2.56
C ALA A 112 -18.17 32.15 -1.16
N PRO A 113 -17.66 31.35 -0.20
CA PRO A 113 -17.29 31.83 1.12
C PRO A 113 -16.29 32.98 1.03
N GLU A 114 -16.48 33.99 1.88
CA GLU A 114 -15.53 35.08 2.03
C GLU A 114 -14.23 34.56 2.65
N PHE A 115 -13.10 34.95 2.08
CA PHE A 115 -11.78 34.66 2.64
C PHE A 115 -10.83 35.83 2.40
N ILE A 116 -9.82 35.90 3.26
CA ILE A 116 -8.62 36.72 3.11
C ILE A 116 -7.45 35.78 3.33
N LEU A 117 -6.62 35.63 2.30
CA LEU A 117 -5.42 34.78 2.32
C LEU A 117 -4.24 35.63 1.88
N SER A 118 -3.08 35.42 2.50
CA SER A 118 -1.85 36.06 2.08
C SER A 118 -1.31 35.38 0.82
N ASP A 119 -0.84 36.18 -0.13
CA ASP A 119 -0.13 35.70 -1.33
C ASP A 119 1.33 35.32 -1.02
N GLN A 120 2.08 34.94 -2.06
CA GLN A 120 3.50 34.59 -1.94
C GLN A 120 4.40 35.72 -1.42
N ASP A 121 3.95 36.98 -1.50
CA ASP A 121 4.66 38.17 -1.05
C ASP A 121 4.18 38.62 0.35
N GLY A 122 3.30 37.83 1.00
CA GLY A 122 2.72 38.14 2.31
C GLY A 122 1.62 39.21 2.26
N LYS A 123 1.12 39.55 1.08
CA LYS A 123 0.08 40.55 0.91
C LYS A 123 -1.30 39.91 1.00
N ASP A 124 -2.18 40.54 1.75
CA ASP A 124 -3.55 40.06 1.90
C ASP A 124 -4.36 40.19 0.60
N VAL A 125 -4.93 39.07 0.18
CA VAL A 125 -5.80 38.95 -0.99
C VAL A 125 -7.17 38.46 -0.53
N SER A 126 -8.19 39.28 -0.78
CA SER A 126 -9.58 38.91 -0.54
C SER A 126 -10.28 38.47 -1.81
N ILE A 127 -11.30 37.61 -1.69
CA ILE A 127 -12.11 37.16 -2.84
C ILE A 127 -12.80 38.35 -3.53
N GLN A 128 -13.23 39.36 -2.78
CA GLN A 128 -13.86 40.58 -3.30
C GLN A 128 -12.88 41.39 -4.16
N ALA A 129 -11.61 41.46 -3.75
CA ALA A 129 -10.57 42.13 -4.53
C ALA A 129 -10.28 41.39 -5.86
N LEU A 130 -10.41 40.06 -5.88
CA LEU A 130 -10.24 39.27 -7.11
C LEU A 130 -11.42 39.43 -8.08
N VAL A 131 -12.66 39.36 -7.56
CA VAL A 131 -13.88 39.50 -8.38
C VAL A 131 -14.08 40.93 -8.88
N SER A 132 -13.65 41.95 -8.14
CA SER A 132 -13.73 43.34 -8.63
C SER A 132 -12.79 43.62 -9.83
N ARG A 133 -11.70 42.85 -9.95
CA ARG A 133 -10.72 42.97 -11.03
C ARG A 133 -11.04 42.08 -12.25
N SER A 134 -11.84 41.03 -12.06
CA SER A 134 -12.06 39.99 -13.06
C SER A 134 -13.51 39.49 -13.09
N LYS A 135 -14.03 39.21 -14.28
CA LYS A 135 -15.39 38.66 -14.45
C LYS A 135 -15.56 37.24 -13.88
N ALA A 136 -14.46 36.50 -13.71
CA ALA A 136 -14.45 35.15 -13.16
C ALA A 136 -13.15 34.92 -12.37
N VAL A 137 -13.24 34.09 -11.34
CA VAL A 137 -12.11 33.71 -10.47
C VAL A 137 -12.10 32.18 -10.35
N ALA A 138 -10.95 31.56 -10.61
CA ALA A 138 -10.74 30.13 -10.41
C ALA A 138 -9.98 29.91 -9.09
N LEU A 139 -10.55 29.11 -8.19
CA LEU A 139 -9.92 28.72 -6.92
C LEU A 139 -9.37 27.30 -7.06
N ILE A 140 -8.05 27.15 -6.95
CA ILE A 140 -7.36 25.86 -7.05
C ILE A 140 -6.84 25.49 -5.67
N PHE A 141 -7.44 24.47 -5.05
CA PHE A 141 -6.98 23.93 -3.78
C PHE A 141 -5.98 22.81 -4.03
N TYR A 142 -4.81 22.90 -3.41
CA TYR A 142 -3.78 21.87 -3.47
C TYR A 142 -3.21 21.61 -2.08
N ARG A 143 -2.74 20.39 -1.83
CA ARG A 143 -2.29 19.93 -0.50
C ARG A 143 -0.97 20.57 -0.04
N GLY A 144 -0.08 20.89 -0.98
CA GLY A 144 1.22 21.47 -0.71
C GLY A 144 1.94 21.86 -1.99
N PHE A 145 2.84 22.82 -1.86
CA PHE A 145 3.78 23.26 -2.90
C PHE A 145 5.18 22.94 -2.38
N TRP A 146 5.99 22.27 -3.19
CA TRP A 146 7.32 21.76 -2.85
C TRP A 146 8.29 22.04 -3.99
#